data_AF-A0A956DX15-F1
#
_entry.id   AF-A0A956DX15-F1
#
_cell.length_a   1.000
_cell.length_b   1.000
_cell.length_c   1.000
_cell.angle_alpha   90.00
_cell.angle_beta   90.00
_cell.angle_gamma   90.00
#
_symmetry.space_group_name_H-M   'P 1'
#
loop_
_entity.id
_entity.type
_entity.pdbx_description
1 polymer ?
#
loop_
_entity_poly.entity_id
_entity_poly.type
_entity_poly.pdbx_seq_one_letter_code
_entity_poly.pdbx_strand_id
1 'polypeptide(L)'
;GGGTRLTDIVLVPKQAYVAVRFGDALSASNHVSVLCKLGPPPALKGKKKAPRLELTCRPLPLVDGKPAENTGIQFSDDRDFADLFLVEGNHVDTVRAFLTRELRDALLEVPDAWLRVDGDVLALTLYGYHDPDALDELVGVADALYAEWGATEDSLFGDEGDEREETPATATKEPSHYRSRRKGKKAAAKRTAAAVEQEPASPRLRVLAGAIDVAFYVVGIFFVALTLGTFAWFHPALLFNSPDLHVTEAWQGGWTTKGFGAFVAAETFLVGTFVYQAYLSTHDGQTIGKRLLGAKVVREDGKPLDFLHGVLLRSWIFSVIPLGVAAFLAKRTGFSARTFFEAIPTVPVFGVAALVLGAITVSISMGSGVHDRIARTKVVSTAPFAFEPVQLGVKGLDPVIANRLRYGLGFMAVFVILNVLAAFIDQGKLSFPLY
;
A
#
# COMPACT_ATOMS: atom_id res chain seq x y z
N GLY A 1 -1.91 -21.39 11.35
CA GLY A 1 -2.85 -20.62 12.18
C GLY A 1 -4.23 -20.69 11.57
N GLY A 2 -5.28 -20.46 12.35
CA GLY A 2 -6.55 -19.99 11.80
C GLY A 2 -6.33 -18.64 11.14
N GLY A 3 -7.10 -18.29 10.11
CA GLY A 3 -6.98 -17.05 9.35
C GLY A 3 -7.55 -17.22 7.97
N THR A 4 -8.05 -16.12 7.39
CA THR A 4 -8.61 -16.14 6.04
C THR A 4 -7.48 -16.33 5.04
N ARG A 5 -7.62 -17.35 4.19
CA ARG A 5 -6.66 -17.66 3.12
C ARG A 5 -6.67 -16.55 2.07
N LEU A 6 -5.54 -15.86 1.91
CA LEU A 6 -5.35 -14.91 0.81
C LEU A 6 -4.78 -15.61 -0.43
N THR A 7 -3.61 -16.24 -0.28
CA THR A 7 -2.97 -16.98 -1.37
C THR A 7 -2.03 -18.05 -0.85
N ASP A 8 -1.72 -19.02 -1.71
CA ASP A 8 -0.65 -20.00 -1.54
C ASP A 8 0.26 -19.95 -2.77
N ILE A 9 1.55 -19.71 -2.57
CA ILE A 9 2.56 -19.65 -3.63
C ILE A 9 3.37 -20.94 -3.55
N VAL A 10 3.23 -21.81 -4.56
CA VAL A 10 3.98 -23.06 -4.61
C VAL A 10 5.45 -22.74 -4.93
N LEU A 11 6.36 -23.17 -4.05
CA LEU A 11 7.80 -23.07 -4.26
C LEU A 11 8.30 -24.34 -4.96
N VAL A 12 8.09 -25.48 -4.31
CA VAL A 12 8.42 -26.80 -4.85
C VAL A 12 7.15 -27.65 -4.90
N PRO A 13 6.70 -28.12 -6.08
CA PRO A 13 5.46 -28.86 -6.22
C PRO A 13 5.34 -30.03 -5.23
N LYS A 14 4.27 -30.01 -4.42
CA LYS A 14 3.94 -31.01 -3.39
C LYS A 14 4.88 -31.07 -2.18
N GLN A 15 5.94 -30.27 -2.16
CA GLN A 15 6.93 -30.29 -1.08
C GLN A 15 6.95 -29.00 -0.27
N ALA A 16 6.85 -27.84 -0.93
CA ALA A 16 6.95 -26.56 -0.25
C ALA A 16 6.07 -25.46 -0.87
N TYR A 17 5.49 -24.62 -0.02
CA TYR A 17 4.73 -23.45 -0.45
C TYR A 17 4.72 -22.35 0.61
N VAL A 18 4.55 -21.11 0.18
CA VAL A 18 4.31 -19.94 1.04
C VAL A 18 2.82 -19.75 1.20
N ALA A 19 2.33 -19.80 2.42
CA ALA A 19 0.96 -19.52 2.80
C ALA A 19 0.83 -18.09 3.33
N VAL A 20 0.03 -17.27 2.65
CA VAL A 20 -0.30 -15.92 3.11
C VAL A 20 -1.72 -15.93 3.69
N ARG A 21 -1.85 -15.50 4.95
CA ARG A 21 -3.10 -15.53 5.70
C ARG A 21 -3.38 -14.15 6.31
N PHE A 22 -4.64 -13.72 6.19
CA PHE A 22 -5.12 -12.52 6.85
C PHE A 22 -5.81 -12.89 8.16
N GLY A 23 -5.60 -12.05 9.18
CA GLY A 23 -6.29 -12.16 10.45
C GLY A 23 -7.80 -12.05 10.25
N ASP A 24 -8.53 -12.91 10.92
CA ASP A 24 -9.98 -12.86 11.05
C ASP A 24 -10.38 -12.84 12.54
N ALA A 25 -11.68 -12.87 12.81
CA ALA A 25 -12.22 -12.81 14.16
C ALA A 25 -11.73 -13.94 15.09
N LEU A 26 -11.23 -15.05 14.55
CA LEU A 26 -10.69 -16.19 15.31
C LEU A 26 -9.15 -16.17 15.38
N SER A 27 -8.53 -15.65 14.34
CA SER A 27 -7.11 -15.73 14.02
C SER A 27 -6.27 -14.59 14.60
N ALA A 28 -6.90 -13.44 14.86
CA ALA A 28 -6.35 -12.20 15.44
C ALA A 28 -5.10 -11.60 14.76
N SER A 29 -4.41 -12.30 13.86
CA SER A 29 -3.14 -11.87 13.28
C SER A 29 -2.95 -12.34 11.85
N ASN A 30 -2.49 -11.41 11.02
CA ASN A 30 -1.94 -11.75 9.71
C ASN A 30 -0.70 -12.62 9.91
N HIS A 31 -0.44 -13.53 8.98
CA HIS A 31 0.81 -14.26 8.98
C HIS A 31 1.20 -14.72 7.59
N VAL A 32 2.51 -14.85 7.40
CA VAL A 32 3.13 -15.50 6.25
C VAL A 32 3.89 -16.70 6.78
N SER A 33 3.59 -17.88 6.25
CA SER A 33 4.25 -19.13 6.63
C SER A 33 4.87 -19.78 5.42
N VAL A 34 6.13 -20.19 5.51
CA VAL A 34 6.72 -21.15 4.57
C VAL A 34 6.48 -22.54 5.15
N LEU A 35 5.73 -23.37 4.43
CA LEU A 35 5.48 -24.76 4.79
C LEU A 35 6.31 -25.67 3.91
N CYS A 36 7.02 -26.59 4.54
CA CYS A 36 7.92 -27.52 3.87
C CYS A 36 7.68 -28.95 4.38
N LYS A 37 7.82 -29.91 3.46
CA LYS A 37 7.90 -31.33 3.81
C LYS A 37 9.35 -31.72 4.07
N LEU A 38 9.59 -32.32 5.22
CA LEU A 38 10.90 -32.78 5.65
C LEU A 38 11.17 -34.22 5.21
N GLY A 39 12.45 -34.56 5.09
CA GLY A 39 12.93 -35.92 5.03
C GLY A 39 12.78 -36.63 6.40
N PRO A 40 12.98 -37.95 6.45
CA PRO A 40 13.01 -38.67 7.71
C PRO A 40 14.16 -38.14 8.59
N PRO A 41 13.93 -37.84 9.88
CA PRO A 41 14.99 -37.38 10.77
C PRO A 41 16.08 -38.46 10.94
N PRO A 42 17.31 -38.09 11.32
CA PRO A 42 18.40 -39.05 11.48
C PRO A 42 18.04 -40.01 12.60
N ALA A 43 18.33 -41.30 12.40
CA ALA A 43 18.22 -42.25 13.49
C ALA A 43 19.24 -41.88 14.57
N LEU A 44 18.75 -41.65 15.80
CA LEU A 44 19.62 -41.50 16.96
C LEU A 44 20.50 -42.75 17.11
N LYS A 45 21.77 -42.55 17.49
CA LYS A 45 22.75 -43.63 17.67
C LYS A 45 22.16 -44.73 18.57
N GLY A 46 22.03 -45.93 18.02
CA GLY A 46 21.49 -47.10 18.72
C GLY A 46 19.98 -47.33 18.59
N LYS A 47 19.21 -46.49 17.88
CA LYS A 47 17.79 -46.72 17.59
C LYS A 47 17.59 -47.13 16.12
N LYS A 48 16.79 -48.18 15.89
CA LYS A 48 16.44 -48.65 14.53
C LYS A 48 15.48 -47.71 13.79
N LYS A 49 14.75 -46.86 14.50
CA LYS A 49 13.79 -45.90 13.95
C LYS A 49 13.98 -44.55 14.62
N ALA A 50 14.07 -43.50 13.82
CA ALA A 50 14.11 -42.14 14.34
C ALA A 50 12.78 -41.80 15.06
N PRO A 51 12.82 -41.18 16.25
CA PRO A 51 11.61 -40.71 16.89
C PRO A 51 10.93 -39.62 16.03
N ARG A 52 9.61 -39.46 16.17
CA ARG A 52 8.89 -38.34 15.54
C ARG A 52 9.45 -37.04 16.12
N LEU A 53 9.90 -36.14 15.25
CA LEU A 53 10.40 -34.83 15.67
C LEU A 53 9.21 -33.91 15.94
N GLU A 54 9.09 -33.44 17.18
CA GLU A 54 8.16 -32.38 17.57
C GLU A 54 8.97 -31.27 18.21
N LEU A 55 8.97 -30.10 17.56
CA LEU A 55 9.78 -28.95 17.93
C LEU A 55 8.98 -27.67 17.73
N THR A 56 9.07 -26.76 18.69
CA THR A 56 8.66 -25.36 18.55
C THR A 56 9.82 -24.49 18.99
N CYS A 57 10.32 -23.65 18.08
CA CYS A 57 11.30 -22.62 18.34
C CYS A 57 10.64 -21.28 18.03
N ARG A 58 10.48 -20.44 19.06
CA ARG A 58 9.74 -19.17 18.98
C ARG A 58 10.53 -18.06 19.65
N PRO A 59 10.30 -16.79 19.27
CA PRO A 59 10.91 -15.66 19.95
C PRO A 59 10.58 -15.72 21.45
N LEU A 60 11.57 -15.44 22.29
CA LEU A 60 11.42 -15.45 23.73
C LEU A 60 10.39 -14.39 24.12
N PRO A 61 9.30 -14.75 24.83
CA PRO A 61 8.24 -13.80 25.13
C PRO A 61 8.75 -12.69 26.05
N LEU A 62 8.24 -11.48 25.86
CA LEU A 62 8.49 -10.36 26.76
C LEU A 62 7.41 -10.33 27.85
N VAL A 63 7.83 -10.40 29.12
CA VAL A 63 6.97 -10.20 30.29
C VAL A 63 7.40 -8.88 30.94
N ASP A 64 6.47 -7.93 31.05
CA ASP A 64 6.73 -6.59 31.57
C ASP A 64 7.90 -5.86 30.86
N GLY A 65 8.02 -6.06 29.55
CA GLY A 65 9.05 -5.44 28.71
C GLY A 65 10.46 -6.04 28.86
N LYS A 66 10.61 -7.13 29.61
CA LYS A 66 11.86 -7.89 29.72
C LYS A 66 11.70 -9.28 29.12
N PRO A 67 12.76 -9.85 28.52
CA PRO A 67 12.74 -11.25 28.10
C PRO A 67 12.40 -12.16 29.28
N ALA A 68 11.45 -13.08 29.07
CA ALA A 68 11.10 -14.09 30.06
C ALA A 68 12.29 -15.01 30.36
N GLU A 69 12.29 -15.68 31.51
CA GLU A 69 13.29 -16.71 31.77
C GLU A 69 13.17 -17.83 30.72
N ASN A 70 14.27 -18.15 30.04
CA ASN A 70 14.28 -19.19 29.03
C ASN A 70 14.30 -20.58 29.69
N THR A 71 13.11 -21.17 29.87
CA THR A 71 12.95 -22.53 30.43
C THR A 71 13.07 -23.64 29.38
N GLY A 72 13.40 -23.30 28.14
CA GLY A 72 13.48 -24.24 27.02
C GLY A 72 14.77 -25.06 26.99
N ILE A 73 14.91 -25.82 25.90
CA ILE A 73 16.13 -26.56 25.57
C ILE A 73 17.28 -25.58 25.34
N GLN A 74 18.32 -25.69 26.17
CA GLN A 74 19.48 -24.79 26.13
C GLN A 74 20.54 -25.24 25.13
N PHE A 75 21.18 -24.27 24.47
CA PHE A 75 22.33 -24.42 23.56
C PHE A 75 23.52 -23.68 24.17
N SER A 76 24.30 -24.36 25.01
CA SER A 76 25.35 -23.73 25.82
C SER A 76 26.49 -23.11 24.99
N ASP A 77 26.68 -23.59 23.76
CA ASP A 77 27.66 -23.11 22.78
C ASP A 77 27.18 -21.89 22.00
N ASP A 78 25.91 -21.48 22.17
CA ASP A 78 25.25 -20.47 21.35
C ASP A 78 24.31 -19.59 22.18
N ARG A 79 24.93 -18.66 22.94
CA ARG A 79 24.20 -17.77 23.84
C ARG A 79 23.31 -16.79 23.09
N ASP A 80 23.76 -16.25 21.97
CA ASP A 80 23.01 -15.26 21.19
C ASP A 80 21.65 -15.85 20.73
N PHE A 81 21.65 -17.13 20.32
CA PHE A 81 20.42 -17.85 20.01
C PHE A 81 19.56 -18.12 21.24
N ALA A 82 20.16 -18.60 22.34
CA ALA A 82 19.44 -18.89 23.58
C ALA A 82 18.83 -17.65 24.25
N ASP A 83 19.40 -16.47 24.03
CA ASP A 83 18.90 -15.20 24.56
C ASP A 83 17.67 -14.68 23.79
N LEU A 84 17.49 -15.12 22.54
CA LEU A 84 16.41 -14.66 21.66
C LEU A 84 15.29 -15.67 21.44
N PHE A 85 15.56 -16.97 21.56
CA PHE A 85 14.60 -18.03 21.23
C PHE A 85 14.30 -18.96 22.40
N LEU A 86 13.02 -19.25 22.60
CA LEU A 86 12.51 -20.33 23.43
C LEU A 86 12.32 -21.59 22.58
N VAL A 87 13.05 -22.66 22.91
CA VAL A 87 13.00 -23.94 22.19
C VAL A 87 12.35 -25.02 23.03
N GLU A 88 11.30 -25.63 22.52
CA GLU A 88 10.50 -26.66 23.19
C GLU A 88 10.38 -27.89 22.26
N GLY A 89 10.46 -29.10 22.81
CA GLY A 89 10.30 -30.32 22.00
C GLY A 89 10.33 -31.60 22.82
N ASN A 90 9.92 -32.71 22.20
CA ASN A 90 9.73 -34.00 22.88
C ASN A 90 11.04 -34.73 23.24
N HIS A 91 12.11 -34.50 22.49
CA HIS A 91 13.38 -35.21 22.64
C HIS A 91 14.56 -34.25 22.47
N VAL A 92 15.19 -33.86 23.59
CA VAL A 92 16.29 -32.88 23.64
C VAL A 92 17.41 -33.20 22.65
N ASP A 93 17.88 -34.45 22.59
CA ASP A 93 18.98 -34.84 21.70
C ASP A 93 18.59 -34.77 20.22
N THR A 94 17.34 -35.13 19.87
CA THR A 94 16.83 -35.02 18.50
C THR A 94 16.69 -33.55 18.10
N VAL A 95 16.18 -32.71 18.99
CA VAL A 95 16.05 -31.26 18.75
C VAL A 95 17.41 -30.61 18.55
N ARG A 96 18.40 -30.95 19.37
CA ARG A 96 19.77 -30.43 19.23
C ARG A 96 20.46 -30.92 17.96
N ALA A 97 20.19 -32.17 17.56
CA ALA A 97 20.70 -32.69 16.29
C ALA A 97 20.03 -32.03 15.08
N PHE A 98 18.77 -31.62 15.20
CA PHE A 98 18.02 -30.92 14.16
C PHE A 98 18.43 -29.44 14.05
N LEU A 99 18.49 -28.72 15.17
CA LEU A 99 18.90 -27.31 15.22
C LEU A 99 20.43 -27.19 15.28
N THR A 100 21.07 -27.49 14.16
CA THR A 100 22.52 -27.26 13.94
C THR A 100 22.88 -25.79 14.13
N ARG A 101 24.17 -25.50 14.29
CA ARG A 101 24.63 -24.12 14.51
C ARG A 101 24.28 -23.22 13.33
N GLU A 102 24.40 -23.75 12.13
CA GLU A 102 24.11 -23.09 10.86
C GLU A 102 22.63 -22.67 10.79
N LEU A 103 21.71 -23.55 11.21
CA LEU A 103 20.28 -23.23 11.24
C LEU A 103 19.91 -22.25 12.35
N ARG A 104 20.60 -22.29 13.50
CA ARG A 104 20.42 -21.28 14.55
C ARG A 104 20.91 -19.91 14.08
N ASP A 105 22.06 -19.85 13.40
CA ASP A 105 22.58 -18.64 12.78
C ASP A 105 21.59 -18.09 11.72
N ALA A 106 20.95 -18.97 10.93
CA ALA A 106 19.92 -18.58 9.96
C ALA A 106 18.66 -18.02 10.66
N LEU A 107 18.17 -18.68 11.72
CA LEU A 107 17.01 -18.19 12.48
C LEU A 107 17.27 -16.82 13.14
N LEU A 108 18.51 -16.53 13.53
CA LEU A 108 18.90 -15.21 14.04
C LEU A 108 18.78 -14.08 13.00
N GLU A 109 18.73 -14.40 11.70
CA GLU A 109 18.44 -13.41 10.65
C GLU A 109 16.98 -12.98 10.66
N VAL A 110 16.06 -13.82 11.16
CA VAL A 110 14.62 -13.53 11.26
C VAL A 110 14.14 -13.77 12.70
N PRO A 111 14.54 -12.91 13.66
CA PRO A 111 14.34 -13.14 15.10
C PRO A 111 12.87 -13.20 15.53
N ASP A 112 11.95 -12.69 14.71
CA ASP A 112 10.51 -12.72 14.95
C ASP A 112 9.82 -13.98 14.41
N ALA A 113 10.55 -14.85 13.70
CA ALA A 113 9.98 -16.05 13.10
C ALA A 113 9.72 -17.16 14.13
N TRP A 114 8.61 -17.87 13.92
CA TRP A 114 8.22 -19.06 14.65
C TRP A 114 8.49 -20.27 13.79
N LEU A 115 9.42 -21.12 14.21
CA LEU A 115 9.68 -22.41 13.62
C LEU A 115 8.90 -23.49 14.37
N ARG A 116 8.06 -24.25 13.67
CA ARG A 116 7.38 -25.42 14.20
C ARG A 116 7.64 -26.61 13.32
N VAL A 117 8.00 -27.74 13.93
CA VAL A 117 8.13 -29.04 13.26
C VAL A 117 7.20 -30.02 13.94
N ASP A 118 6.41 -30.73 13.14
CA ASP A 118 5.55 -31.81 13.57
C ASP A 118 5.67 -33.00 12.61
N GLY A 119 6.49 -33.98 12.98
CA GLY A 119 6.77 -35.15 12.15
C GLY A 119 7.59 -34.78 10.92
N ASP A 120 6.99 -34.91 9.74
CA ASP A 120 7.58 -34.62 8.43
C ASP A 120 7.14 -33.26 7.87
N VAL A 121 6.54 -32.40 8.70
CA VAL A 121 6.09 -31.05 8.29
C VAL A 121 6.82 -29.99 9.10
N LEU A 122 7.42 -29.04 8.40
CA LEU A 122 8.01 -27.81 8.93
C LEU A 122 7.14 -26.62 8.54
N ALA A 123 6.94 -25.70 9.48
CA ALA A 123 6.33 -24.41 9.24
C ALA A 123 7.20 -23.32 9.87
N LEU A 124 7.70 -22.40 9.05
CA LEU A 124 8.39 -21.19 9.50
C LEU A 124 7.46 -19.99 9.27
N THR A 125 7.05 -19.31 10.34
CA THR A 125 5.95 -18.33 10.30
C THR A 125 6.35 -16.99 10.85
N LEU A 126 6.06 -15.92 10.12
CA LEU A 126 6.09 -14.54 10.60
C LEU A 126 4.66 -14.05 10.86
N TYR A 127 4.41 -13.55 12.06
CA TYR A 127 3.13 -12.96 12.46
C TYR A 127 3.17 -11.44 12.37
N GLY A 128 2.07 -10.82 11.93
CA GLY A 128 1.94 -9.37 11.80
C GLY A 128 2.14 -8.87 10.36
N TYR A 129 2.49 -7.59 10.25
CA TYR A 129 2.82 -6.94 8.97
C TYR A 129 4.34 -6.82 8.86
N HIS A 130 4.88 -7.36 7.78
CA HIS A 130 6.31 -7.36 7.50
C HIS A 130 6.58 -6.67 6.17
N ASP A 131 7.72 -6.01 6.07
CA ASP A 131 8.17 -5.42 4.81
C ASP A 131 8.70 -6.52 3.85
N PRO A 132 8.90 -6.20 2.56
CA PRO A 132 9.38 -7.18 1.60
C PRO A 132 10.74 -7.79 1.97
N ASP A 133 11.63 -7.02 2.60
CA ASP A 133 12.97 -7.49 2.97
C ASP A 133 12.87 -8.61 4.03
N ALA A 134 12.01 -8.45 5.04
CA ALA A 134 11.75 -9.48 6.05
C ALA A 134 11.10 -10.74 5.47
N LEU A 135 10.27 -10.61 4.43
CA LEU A 135 9.69 -11.76 3.72
C LEU A 135 10.74 -12.49 2.88
N ASP A 136 11.65 -11.77 2.23
CA ASP A 136 12.77 -12.36 1.51
C ASP A 136 13.71 -13.11 2.47
N GLU A 137 14.01 -12.53 3.63
CA GLU A 137 14.80 -13.18 4.69
C GLU A 137 14.09 -14.43 5.23
N LEU A 138 12.76 -14.38 5.45
CA LEU A 138 11.97 -15.54 5.85
C LEU A 138 12.11 -16.70 4.86
N VAL A 139 12.00 -16.43 3.56
CA VAL A 139 12.14 -17.47 2.53
C VAL A 139 13.58 -17.97 2.45
N GLY A 140 14.58 -17.09 2.61
CA GLY A 140 15.99 -17.48 2.67
C GLY A 140 16.31 -18.43 3.84
N VAL A 141 15.75 -18.16 5.03
CA VAL A 141 15.90 -19.06 6.19
C VAL A 141 15.16 -20.38 5.96
N ALA A 142 13.96 -20.34 5.36
CA ALA A 142 13.23 -21.55 5.00
C ALA A 142 13.98 -22.41 3.98
N ASP A 143 14.69 -21.78 3.03
CA ASP A 143 15.54 -22.47 2.07
C ASP A 143 16.73 -23.15 2.75
N ALA A 144 17.41 -22.48 3.68
CA ALA A 144 18.48 -23.10 4.46
C ALA A 144 17.99 -24.31 5.26
N LEU A 145 16.82 -24.20 5.91
CA LEU A 145 16.17 -25.32 6.61
C LEU A 145 15.82 -26.46 5.66
N TYR A 146 15.32 -26.14 4.47
CA TYR A 146 14.93 -27.13 3.47
C TYR A 146 16.12 -27.82 2.81
N ALA A 147 17.21 -27.10 2.54
CA ALA A 147 18.42 -27.68 1.97
C ALA A 147 19.05 -28.72 2.91
N GLU A 148 18.92 -28.53 4.23
CA GLU A 148 19.48 -29.46 5.22
C GLU A 148 18.54 -30.62 5.56
N TRP A 149 17.22 -30.35 5.66
CA TRP A 149 16.24 -31.31 6.19
C TRP A 149 15.08 -31.63 5.25
N GLY A 150 15.06 -31.06 4.05
CA GLY A 150 14.00 -31.24 3.07
C GLY A 150 13.85 -32.69 2.62
N ALA A 151 12.65 -33.02 2.11
CA ALA A 151 12.38 -34.35 1.57
C ALA A 151 13.12 -34.65 0.25
N THR A 152 13.71 -33.62 -0.37
CA THR A 152 14.50 -33.69 -1.60
C THR A 152 15.85 -33.00 -1.36
N GLU A 153 16.87 -33.36 -2.13
CA GLU A 153 18.21 -32.75 -2.02
C GLU A 153 18.27 -31.32 -2.61
N ASP A 154 17.20 -30.89 -3.28
CA ASP A 154 17.13 -29.60 -3.97
C ASP A 154 16.82 -28.43 -3.00
N SER A 155 17.44 -27.27 -3.25
CA SER A 155 17.01 -25.97 -2.71
C SER A 155 15.55 -25.68 -3.12
N LEU A 156 14.85 -24.85 -2.33
CA LEU A 156 13.51 -24.35 -2.67
C LEU A 156 13.44 -23.64 -4.03
N PHE A 157 14.58 -23.14 -4.52
CA PHE A 157 14.69 -22.45 -5.79
C PHE A 157 15.31 -23.31 -6.90
N GLY A 158 15.62 -24.57 -6.60
CA GLY A 158 16.39 -25.46 -7.48
C GLY A 158 17.88 -25.10 -7.51
N ASP A 159 18.69 -26.03 -7.99
CA ASP A 159 20.04 -25.72 -8.47
C ASP A 159 19.88 -24.85 -9.73
N GLU A 160 19.66 -23.55 -9.56
CA GLU A 160 19.94 -22.60 -10.64
C GLU A 160 21.43 -22.76 -10.94
N GLY A 161 21.72 -23.58 -11.95
CA GLY A 161 23.07 -23.91 -12.36
C GLY A 161 23.90 -22.65 -12.37
N ASP A 162 24.88 -22.59 -11.45
CA ASP A 162 25.91 -21.58 -11.45
C ASP A 162 26.63 -21.70 -12.81
N GLU A 163 26.13 -21.02 -13.85
CA GLU A 163 26.86 -20.70 -15.08
C GLU A 163 27.97 -19.67 -14.78
N ARG A 164 28.59 -19.77 -13.61
CA ARG A 164 29.84 -19.07 -13.33
C ARG A 164 30.93 -19.86 -14.03
N GLU A 165 31.40 -19.29 -15.14
CA GLU A 165 32.59 -19.71 -15.87
C GLU A 165 33.59 -20.41 -14.96
N GLU A 166 33.83 -21.69 -15.26
CA GLU A 166 34.85 -22.53 -14.62
C GLU A 166 36.19 -21.79 -14.63
N THR A 167 36.52 -21.16 -13.51
CA THR A 167 37.89 -20.76 -13.24
C THR A 167 38.59 -22.00 -12.71
N PRO A 168 39.66 -22.50 -13.37
CA PRO A 168 40.18 -23.83 -13.10
C PRO A 168 40.70 -23.96 -11.66
N ALA A 169 40.36 -25.12 -11.10
CA ALA A 169 40.45 -25.51 -9.70
C ALA A 169 41.86 -25.41 -9.10
N THR A 170 41.91 -24.86 -7.88
CA THR A 170 42.78 -25.39 -6.82
C THR A 170 41.93 -25.73 -5.62
N ALA A 171 41.89 -27.02 -5.32
CA ALA A 171 41.04 -27.62 -4.31
C ALA A 171 41.55 -27.31 -2.89
N THR A 172 40.73 -26.65 -2.09
CA THR A 172 40.70 -26.85 -0.64
C THR A 172 39.27 -26.63 -0.18
N LYS A 173 38.63 -27.69 0.34
CA LYS A 173 37.28 -27.65 0.90
C LYS A 173 37.31 -26.84 2.20
N GLU A 174 36.99 -25.56 2.14
CA GLU A 174 36.58 -24.76 3.29
C GLU A 174 35.07 -24.49 3.23
N PRO A 175 34.28 -24.86 4.25
CA PRO A 175 32.88 -24.49 4.34
C PRO A 175 32.77 -23.08 4.94
N SER A 176 32.84 -22.02 4.12
CA SER A 176 32.66 -20.64 4.60
C SER A 176 32.48 -19.61 3.47
N HIS A 177 31.46 -19.77 2.61
CA HIS A 177 31.16 -18.75 1.59
C HIS A 177 29.95 -17.84 1.89
N TYR A 178 29.20 -18.08 2.97
CA TYR A 178 28.08 -17.20 3.35
C TYR A 178 28.53 -15.92 4.08
N ARG A 179 29.67 -15.98 4.80
CA ARG A 179 30.13 -14.88 5.67
C ARG A 179 30.71 -13.66 4.93
N SER A 180 31.18 -13.82 3.68
CA SER A 180 31.82 -12.73 2.91
C SER A 180 30.83 -11.83 2.16
N ARG A 181 29.59 -12.28 1.90
CA ARG A 181 28.49 -11.42 1.40
C ARG A 181 28.04 -10.36 2.42
N ARG A 182 28.30 -10.59 3.72
CA ARG A 182 27.84 -9.80 4.88
C ARG A 182 28.37 -8.35 4.94
N LYS A 183 29.58 -8.07 4.43
CA LYS A 183 30.14 -6.69 4.41
C LYS A 183 29.92 -5.95 3.09
N GLY A 184 29.82 -6.68 1.98
CA GLY A 184 29.53 -6.11 0.67
C GLY A 184 28.08 -5.62 0.56
N LYS A 185 27.09 -6.39 1.01
CA LYS A 185 25.66 -6.07 0.82
C LYS A 185 25.19 -4.86 1.64
N LYS A 186 25.64 -4.67 2.88
CA LYS A 186 25.28 -3.46 3.68
C LYS A 186 25.96 -2.17 3.18
N ALA A 187 27.17 -2.28 2.63
CA ALA A 187 27.85 -1.13 2.01
C ALA A 187 27.35 -0.84 0.58
N ALA A 188 26.94 -1.88 -0.15
CA ALA A 188 26.34 -1.78 -1.47
C ALA A 188 24.90 -1.29 -1.41
N ALA A 189 24.02 -1.84 -0.57
CA ALA A 189 22.64 -1.38 -0.40
C ALA A 189 22.55 0.08 0.08
N LYS A 190 23.49 0.51 0.94
CA LYS A 190 23.60 1.92 1.34
C LYS A 190 24.19 2.84 0.25
N ARG A 191 24.86 2.27 -0.77
CA ARG A 191 25.37 2.98 -1.96
C ARG A 191 24.48 2.87 -3.20
N THR A 192 23.62 1.86 -3.34
CA THR A 192 22.59 1.79 -4.40
C THR A 192 21.32 2.54 -4.00
N ALA A 193 21.06 2.74 -2.70
CA ALA A 193 20.11 3.75 -2.25
C ALA A 193 20.63 5.20 -2.45
N ALA A 194 21.93 5.37 -2.69
CA ALA A 194 22.51 6.64 -3.10
C ALA A 194 22.33 6.80 -4.62
N ALA A 195 21.30 7.56 -4.99
CA ALA A 195 21.13 8.17 -6.29
C ALA A 195 21.10 7.20 -7.49
N VAL A 196 20.14 6.26 -7.49
CA VAL A 196 19.45 6.04 -8.78
C VAL A 196 18.89 7.41 -9.14
N GLU A 197 19.45 8.03 -10.17
CA GLU A 197 19.04 9.34 -10.65
C GLU A 197 17.61 9.22 -11.15
N GLN A 198 16.66 9.42 -10.24
CA GLN A 198 15.23 9.30 -10.54
C GLN A 198 14.87 10.38 -11.55
N GLU A 199 14.43 9.95 -12.72
CA GLU A 199 14.08 10.86 -13.80
C GLU A 199 12.96 11.82 -13.36
N PRO A 200 13.10 13.13 -13.59
CA PRO A 200 12.05 14.08 -13.26
C PRO A 200 10.79 13.76 -14.07
N ALA A 201 9.64 13.73 -13.41
CA ALA A 201 8.37 13.47 -14.08
C ALA A 201 8.11 14.54 -15.15
N SER A 202 7.68 14.11 -16.33
CA SER A 202 7.37 15.03 -17.43
C SER A 202 6.23 16.01 -17.04
N PRO A 203 6.21 17.25 -17.57
CA PRO A 203 5.15 18.20 -17.27
C PRO A 203 3.74 17.67 -17.58
N ARG A 204 3.59 16.90 -18.67
CA ARG A 204 2.32 16.26 -19.06
C ARG A 204 1.84 15.29 -17.98
N LEU A 205 2.74 14.45 -17.45
CA LEU A 205 2.42 13.50 -16.40
C LEU A 205 1.90 14.21 -15.14
N ARG A 206 2.55 15.31 -14.75
CA ARG A 206 2.16 16.11 -13.58
C ARG A 206 0.79 16.76 -13.75
N VAL A 207 0.53 17.33 -14.93
CA VAL A 207 -0.76 17.96 -15.27
C VAL A 207 -1.88 16.93 -15.27
N LEU A 208 -1.67 15.77 -15.92
CA LEU A 208 -2.65 14.69 -15.94
C LEU A 208 -2.93 14.13 -14.55
N ALA A 209 -1.89 13.93 -13.73
CA ALA A 209 -2.05 13.46 -12.36
C ALA A 209 -2.88 14.44 -11.53
N GLY A 210 -2.58 15.74 -11.63
CA GLY A 210 -3.36 16.79 -10.97
C GLY A 210 -4.80 16.86 -11.47
N ALA A 211 -5.03 16.68 -12.78
CA ALA A 211 -6.38 16.67 -13.36
C ALA A 211 -7.23 15.51 -12.82
N ILE A 212 -6.64 14.32 -12.65
CA ILE A 212 -7.31 13.17 -12.04
C ILE A 212 -7.68 13.48 -10.58
N ASP A 213 -6.74 14.03 -9.80
CA ASP A 213 -7.02 14.39 -8.39
C ASP A 213 -8.17 15.40 -8.29
N VAL A 214 -8.18 16.42 -9.15
CA VAL A 214 -9.28 17.41 -9.23
C VAL A 214 -10.59 16.74 -9.63
N ALA A 215 -10.59 15.82 -10.59
CA ALA A 215 -11.80 15.12 -11.01
C ALA A 215 -12.47 14.37 -9.86
N PHE A 216 -11.70 13.74 -8.96
CA PHE A 216 -12.25 13.09 -7.76
C PHE A 216 -12.98 14.08 -6.85
N TYR A 217 -12.42 15.27 -6.62
CA TYR A 217 -13.09 16.31 -5.83
C TYR A 217 -14.32 16.86 -6.55
N VAL A 218 -14.26 17.06 -7.87
CA VAL A 218 -15.42 17.51 -8.66
C VAL A 218 -16.57 16.51 -8.57
N VAL A 219 -16.28 15.20 -8.65
CA VAL A 219 -17.28 14.14 -8.46
C VAL A 219 -17.91 14.20 -7.06
N GLY A 220 -17.10 14.39 -6.02
CA GLY A 220 -17.62 14.52 -4.66
C GLY A 220 -18.48 15.77 -4.46
N ILE A 221 -18.04 16.92 -4.97
CA ILE A 221 -18.80 18.19 -4.95
C ILE A 221 -20.11 18.03 -5.73
N PHE A 222 -20.08 17.35 -6.88
CA PHE A 222 -21.27 17.06 -7.67
C PHE A 222 -22.26 16.21 -6.87
N PHE A 223 -21.82 15.18 -6.15
CA PHE A 223 -22.69 14.41 -5.27
C PHE A 223 -23.30 15.26 -4.15
N VAL A 224 -22.51 16.13 -3.52
CA VAL A 224 -23.02 17.07 -2.52
C VAL A 224 -24.09 17.98 -3.13
N ALA A 225 -23.81 18.59 -4.28
CA ALA A 225 -24.75 19.48 -4.97
C ALA A 225 -26.04 18.78 -5.42
N LEU A 226 -25.94 17.49 -5.81
CA LEU A 226 -27.09 16.66 -6.13
C LEU A 226 -27.95 16.42 -4.88
N THR A 227 -27.33 16.14 -3.73
CA THR A 227 -28.03 15.90 -2.46
C THR A 227 -28.64 17.14 -1.82
N LEU A 228 -28.03 18.31 -2.02
CA LEU A 228 -28.55 19.59 -1.51
C LEU A 228 -29.72 20.17 -2.31
N GLY A 229 -30.18 19.48 -3.36
CA GLY A 229 -31.32 19.94 -4.17
C GLY A 229 -31.02 21.16 -5.03
N THR A 230 -29.75 21.59 -5.12
CA THR A 230 -29.30 22.77 -5.88
C THR A 230 -29.57 22.69 -7.38
N PHE A 231 -29.90 21.51 -7.90
CA PHE A 231 -30.37 21.32 -9.27
C PHE A 231 -31.82 20.85 -9.28
N ALA A 232 -32.75 21.78 -9.48
CA ALA A 232 -34.18 21.47 -9.62
C ALA A 232 -34.48 20.45 -10.74
N TRP A 233 -33.61 20.34 -11.75
CA TRP A 233 -33.71 19.35 -12.84
C TRP A 233 -33.40 17.90 -12.44
N PHE A 234 -32.60 17.66 -11.39
CA PHE A 234 -32.30 16.30 -10.91
C PHE A 234 -33.31 15.78 -9.89
N HIS A 235 -34.22 16.64 -9.43
CA HIS A 235 -35.31 16.32 -8.52
C HIS A 235 -36.67 16.55 -9.17
N PRO A 236 -37.02 15.86 -10.27
CA PRO A 236 -38.39 15.93 -10.78
C PRO A 236 -39.31 15.45 -9.65
N ALA A 237 -40.26 16.30 -9.26
CA ALA A 237 -41.19 16.06 -8.15
C ALA A 237 -41.88 14.69 -8.21
N LEU A 238 -41.96 14.07 -9.39
CA LEU A 238 -42.52 12.75 -9.64
C LEU A 238 -41.69 11.55 -9.11
N LEU A 239 -40.37 11.66 -8.95
CA LEU A 239 -39.53 10.52 -8.53
C LEU A 239 -39.34 10.39 -7.02
N PHE A 240 -39.58 11.47 -6.27
CA PHE A 240 -39.32 11.52 -4.83
C PHE A 240 -40.56 11.81 -3.97
N ASN A 241 -41.64 12.28 -4.57
CA ASN A 241 -42.93 12.37 -3.88
C ASN A 241 -43.81 11.21 -4.30
N SER A 242 -44.09 10.29 -3.37
CA SER A 242 -45.23 9.39 -3.54
C SER A 242 -46.49 10.23 -3.69
N PRO A 243 -47.39 9.95 -4.65
CA PRO A 243 -48.64 10.69 -4.85
C PRO A 243 -49.54 10.76 -3.59
N ASP A 244 -49.32 9.85 -2.64
CA ASP A 244 -50.16 9.66 -1.45
C ASP A 244 -49.62 10.31 -0.16
N LEU A 245 -48.60 11.17 -0.24
CA LEU A 245 -48.04 11.84 0.95
C LEU A 245 -48.72 13.19 1.20
N HIS A 246 -49.57 13.24 2.23
CA HIS A 246 -50.23 14.45 2.69
C HIS A 246 -49.24 15.42 3.37
N VAL A 247 -49.17 16.65 2.87
CA VAL A 247 -48.21 17.73 3.19
C VAL A 247 -48.27 18.23 4.66
N THR A 248 -49.08 17.64 5.52
CA THR A 248 -49.40 18.19 6.86
C THR A 248 -48.51 17.70 8.00
N GLU A 249 -47.64 16.72 7.78
CA GLU A 249 -46.74 16.25 8.84
C GLU A 249 -45.36 16.90 8.73
N ALA A 250 -44.93 17.65 9.77
CA ALA A 250 -43.73 18.49 9.78
C ALA A 250 -42.40 17.75 9.51
N TRP A 251 -42.38 16.42 9.62
CA TRP A 251 -41.25 15.55 9.28
C TRP A 251 -41.24 14.99 7.84
N GLN A 252 -42.30 15.23 7.04
CA GLN A 252 -42.44 14.66 5.69
C GLN A 252 -41.99 15.62 4.56
N GLY A 253 -41.66 16.88 4.88
CA GLY A 253 -41.37 17.93 3.90
C GLY A 253 -39.90 18.16 3.54
N GLY A 254 -38.94 17.43 4.11
CA GLY A 254 -37.54 17.66 3.79
C GLY A 254 -36.65 16.60 4.41
N TRP A 255 -35.72 16.05 3.63
CA TRP A 255 -34.77 15.03 4.08
C TRP A 255 -35.43 13.71 4.46
N THR A 256 -36.05 13.03 3.49
CA THR A 256 -36.29 11.59 3.64
C THR A 256 -34.96 10.91 3.99
N THR A 257 -34.97 9.86 4.80
CA THR A 257 -33.77 9.09 5.23
C THR A 257 -32.80 8.76 4.09
N LYS A 258 -33.31 8.68 2.86
CA LYS A 258 -32.53 8.52 1.62
C LYS A 258 -31.71 9.76 1.25
N GLY A 259 -32.27 10.96 1.33
CA GLY A 259 -31.57 12.22 1.04
C GLY A 259 -30.48 12.55 2.06
N PHE A 260 -30.77 12.35 3.35
CA PHE A 260 -29.75 12.48 4.41
C PHE A 260 -28.63 11.45 4.25
N GLY A 261 -28.98 10.18 3.99
CA GLY A 261 -27.98 9.13 3.75
C GLY A 261 -27.08 9.43 2.54
N ALA A 262 -27.65 9.95 1.45
CA ALA A 262 -26.87 10.34 0.27
C ALA A 262 -25.96 11.55 0.55
N PHE A 263 -26.42 12.55 1.30
CA PHE A 263 -25.61 13.69 1.72
C PHE A 263 -24.43 13.24 2.59
N VAL A 264 -24.70 12.43 3.62
CA VAL A 264 -23.67 11.85 4.48
C VAL A 264 -22.67 11.03 3.67
N ALA A 265 -23.13 10.25 2.68
CA ALA A 265 -22.25 9.49 1.79
C ALA A 265 -21.36 10.40 0.93
N ALA A 266 -21.92 11.49 0.38
CA ALA A 266 -21.17 12.46 -0.42
C ALA A 266 -20.12 13.21 0.40
N GLU A 267 -20.47 13.67 1.60
CA GLU A 267 -19.52 14.29 2.53
C GLU A 267 -18.44 13.30 2.97
N THR A 268 -18.84 12.07 3.34
CA THR A 268 -17.90 11.01 3.72
C THR A 268 -16.95 10.68 2.57
N PHE A 269 -17.43 10.67 1.33
CA PHE A 269 -16.59 10.48 0.15
C PHE A 269 -15.57 11.62 -0.03
N LEU A 270 -16.00 12.89 0.12
CA LEU A 270 -15.09 14.04 0.02
C LEU A 270 -14.03 14.04 1.13
N VAL A 271 -14.46 13.89 2.38
CA VAL A 271 -13.56 13.85 3.55
C VAL A 271 -12.64 12.64 3.46
N GLY A 272 -13.16 11.47 3.09
CA GLY A 272 -12.39 10.26 2.89
C GLY A 272 -11.35 10.41 1.78
N THR A 273 -11.74 10.96 0.64
CA THR A 273 -10.81 11.26 -0.47
C THR A 273 -9.73 12.23 -0.04
N PHE A 274 -10.09 13.28 0.69
CA PHE A 274 -9.14 14.27 1.20
C PHE A 274 -8.14 13.67 2.20
N VAL A 275 -8.62 12.93 3.20
CA VAL A 275 -7.78 12.27 4.21
C VAL A 275 -6.88 11.22 3.56
N TYR A 276 -7.42 10.41 2.64
CA TYR A 276 -6.65 9.40 1.94
C TYR A 276 -5.57 10.00 1.05
N GLN A 277 -5.86 11.08 0.30
CA GLN A 277 -4.84 11.78 -0.47
C GLN A 277 -3.76 12.42 0.41
N ALA A 278 -4.12 12.95 1.58
CA ALA A 278 -3.17 13.49 2.55
C ALA A 278 -2.27 12.39 3.14
N TYR A 279 -2.85 11.23 3.46
CA TYR A 279 -2.11 10.04 3.90
C TYR A 279 -1.10 9.59 2.84
N LEU A 280 -1.55 9.37 1.60
CA LEU A 280 -0.66 8.98 0.49
C LEU A 280 0.43 10.02 0.24
N SER A 281 0.11 11.31 0.38
CA SER A 281 1.10 12.38 0.15
C SER A 281 2.15 12.43 1.25
N THR A 282 1.78 12.04 2.47
CA THR A 282 2.68 12.02 3.63
C THR A 282 3.60 10.80 3.59
N HIS A 283 3.06 9.61 3.35
CA HIS A 283 3.83 8.37 3.43
C HIS A 283 4.52 8.01 2.12
N ASP A 284 3.79 8.12 1.00
CA ASP A 284 4.27 7.63 -0.28
C ASP A 284 4.76 8.77 -1.18
N GLY A 285 4.48 10.03 -0.83
CA GLY A 285 4.65 11.17 -1.72
C GLY A 285 3.74 11.12 -2.94
N GLN A 286 2.61 10.43 -2.84
CA GLN A 286 1.69 10.22 -3.95
C GLN A 286 0.30 10.79 -3.63
N THR A 287 -0.45 11.08 -4.69
CA THR A 287 -1.90 11.27 -4.65
C THR A 287 -2.54 10.18 -5.50
N ILE A 288 -3.87 10.08 -5.54
CA ILE A 288 -4.54 9.05 -6.34
C ILE A 288 -4.12 9.15 -7.81
N GLY A 289 -4.16 10.36 -8.39
CA GLY A 289 -3.74 10.61 -9.76
C GLY A 289 -2.26 10.33 -10.02
N LYS A 290 -1.38 10.75 -9.09
CA LYS A 290 0.07 10.47 -9.22
C LYS A 290 0.36 8.97 -9.14
N ARG A 291 -0.29 8.26 -8.22
CA ARG A 291 -0.14 6.81 -8.08
C ARG A 291 -0.59 6.08 -9.33
N LEU A 292 -1.76 6.43 -9.87
CA LEU A 292 -2.30 5.85 -11.11
C LEU A 292 -1.38 6.07 -12.31
N LEU A 293 -0.73 7.23 -12.40
CA LEU A 293 0.12 7.58 -13.55
C LEU A 293 1.62 7.26 -13.34
N GLY A 294 2.04 6.82 -12.16
CA GLY A 294 3.44 6.53 -11.89
C GLY A 294 4.26 7.80 -11.69
N ALA A 295 3.78 8.68 -10.83
CA ALA A 295 4.55 9.83 -10.35
C ALA A 295 4.65 9.76 -8.82
N LYS A 296 5.75 10.28 -8.29
CA LYS A 296 5.97 10.40 -6.86
C LYS A 296 6.69 11.70 -6.54
N VAL A 297 6.33 12.29 -5.42
CA VAL A 297 7.06 13.40 -4.81
C VAL A 297 8.17 12.82 -3.97
N VAL A 298 9.36 13.40 -4.05
CA VAL A 298 10.49 13.10 -3.17
C VAL A 298 11.10 14.41 -2.67
N ARG A 299 11.69 14.38 -1.48
CA ARG A 299 12.44 15.53 -0.98
C ARG A 299 13.78 15.65 -1.69
N GLU A 300 14.23 16.87 -1.90
CA GLU A 300 15.55 17.13 -2.51
C GLU A 300 16.71 16.69 -1.62
N ASP A 301 16.50 16.65 -0.30
CA ASP A 301 17.49 16.19 0.69
C ASP A 301 17.53 14.66 0.86
N GLY A 302 16.73 13.92 0.08
CA GLY A 302 16.65 12.46 0.12
C GLY A 302 15.98 11.86 1.36
N LYS A 303 15.50 12.70 2.29
CA LYS A 303 14.74 12.22 3.45
C LYS A 303 13.35 11.75 3.05
N PRO A 304 12.71 10.87 3.83
CA PRO A 304 11.31 10.53 3.62
C PRO A 304 10.42 11.79 3.77
N LEU A 305 9.32 11.79 3.04
CA LEU A 305 8.28 12.80 3.19
C LEU A 305 7.63 12.69 4.56
N ASP A 306 7.24 13.84 5.09
CA ASP A 306 6.46 13.96 6.32
C ASP A 306 5.22 14.81 6.03
N PHE A 307 4.33 14.96 7.01
CA PHE A 307 3.10 15.73 6.83
C PHE A 307 3.36 17.19 6.46
N LEU A 308 4.42 17.78 7.03
CA LEU A 308 4.79 19.18 6.81
C LEU A 308 5.16 19.42 5.34
N HIS A 309 6.08 18.63 4.79
CA HIS A 309 6.59 18.78 3.43
C HIS A 309 5.66 18.15 2.39
N GLY A 310 4.97 17.06 2.73
CA GLY A 310 4.07 16.35 1.82
C GLY A 310 2.70 17.01 1.65
N VAL A 311 2.16 17.63 2.71
CA VAL A 311 0.78 18.14 2.72
C VAL A 311 0.72 19.64 3.03
N LEU A 312 1.26 20.06 4.18
CA LEU A 312 1.05 21.42 4.67
C LEU A 312 1.68 22.48 3.76
N LEU A 313 2.98 22.36 3.49
CA LEU A 313 3.73 23.31 2.66
C LEU A 313 3.41 23.22 1.17
N ARG A 314 3.02 22.03 0.69
CA ARG A 314 2.73 21.80 -0.74
C ARG A 314 1.31 22.17 -1.13
N SER A 315 0.34 21.99 -0.24
CA SER A 315 -1.08 22.09 -0.57
C SER A 315 -1.81 23.05 0.35
N TRP A 316 -1.84 22.77 1.66
CA TRP A 316 -2.77 23.46 2.56
C TRP A 316 -2.42 24.93 2.75
N ILE A 317 -1.14 25.32 2.77
CA ILE A 317 -0.77 26.73 2.91
C ILE A 317 -1.38 27.60 1.80
N PHE A 318 -1.50 27.06 0.59
CA PHE A 318 -2.10 27.74 -0.56
C PHE A 318 -3.63 27.80 -0.49
N SER A 319 -4.28 26.99 0.36
CA SER A 319 -5.72 27.04 0.59
C SER A 319 -6.06 27.86 1.84
N VAL A 320 -5.30 27.68 2.92
CA VAL A 320 -5.50 28.33 4.22
C VAL A 320 -5.23 29.82 4.15
N ILE A 321 -4.20 30.26 3.42
CA ILE A 321 -3.90 31.70 3.29
C ILE A 321 -5.06 32.44 2.59
N PRO A 322 -5.52 32.04 1.38
CA PRO A 322 -6.68 32.67 0.77
C PRO A 322 -7.94 32.61 1.63
N LEU A 323 -8.19 31.47 2.31
CA LEU A 323 -9.35 31.32 3.19
C LEU A 323 -9.29 32.29 4.39
N GLY A 324 -8.11 32.42 5.01
CA GLY A 324 -7.88 33.36 6.11
C GLY A 324 -8.02 34.82 5.68
N VAL A 325 -7.49 35.17 4.50
CA VAL A 325 -7.68 36.50 3.90
C VAL A 325 -9.16 36.76 3.61
N ALA A 326 -9.86 35.79 3.01
CA ALA A 326 -11.30 35.90 2.74
C ALA A 326 -12.11 36.08 4.03
N ALA A 327 -11.82 35.29 5.07
CA ALA A 327 -12.48 35.42 6.38
C ALA A 327 -12.20 36.77 7.04
N PHE A 328 -10.97 37.28 6.95
CA PHE A 328 -10.60 38.60 7.46
C PHE A 328 -11.33 39.73 6.74
N LEU A 329 -11.38 39.68 5.41
CA LEU A 329 -12.12 40.66 4.60
C LEU A 329 -13.63 40.58 4.88
N ALA A 330 -14.21 39.38 4.96
CA ALA A 330 -15.61 39.20 5.32
C ALA A 330 -15.94 39.83 6.68
N LYS A 331 -15.08 39.63 7.68
CA LYS A 331 -15.25 40.20 9.02
C LYS A 331 -15.08 41.73 9.05
N ARG A 332 -14.13 42.29 8.28
CA ARG A 332 -13.74 43.70 8.40
C ARG A 332 -14.50 44.63 7.46
N THR A 333 -14.86 44.17 6.27
CA THR A 333 -15.48 45.02 5.22
C THR A 333 -16.89 44.59 4.88
N GLY A 334 -17.46 43.59 5.58
CA GLY A 334 -18.76 43.01 5.24
C GLY A 334 -18.75 42.29 3.88
N PHE A 335 -17.56 41.89 3.40
CA PHE A 335 -17.40 41.24 2.12
C PHE A 335 -18.02 39.83 2.16
N SER A 336 -19.25 39.72 1.69
CA SER A 336 -19.99 38.46 1.71
C SER A 336 -19.57 37.57 0.53
N ALA A 337 -19.79 36.25 0.66
CA ALA A 337 -19.62 35.32 -0.46
C ALA A 337 -20.43 35.75 -1.69
N ARG A 338 -21.64 36.30 -1.48
CA ARG A 338 -22.47 36.87 -2.54
C ARG A 338 -21.76 38.01 -3.26
N THR A 339 -21.18 38.95 -2.52
CA THR A 339 -20.41 40.08 -3.09
C THR A 339 -19.19 39.61 -3.86
N PHE A 340 -18.53 38.53 -3.40
CA PHE A 340 -17.44 37.88 -4.14
C PHE A 340 -17.93 37.29 -5.47
N PHE A 341 -19.00 36.50 -5.46
CA PHE A 341 -19.55 35.88 -6.67
C PHE A 341 -20.11 36.91 -7.66
N GLU A 342 -20.74 37.98 -7.16
CA GLU A 342 -21.20 39.13 -7.97
C GLU A 342 -20.03 39.92 -8.59
N ALA A 343 -18.83 39.85 -7.99
CA ALA A 343 -17.63 40.47 -8.52
C ALA A 343 -16.86 39.58 -9.53
N ILE A 344 -17.20 38.29 -9.68
CA ILE A 344 -16.50 37.38 -10.61
C ILE A 344 -16.47 37.87 -12.07
N PRO A 345 -17.51 38.52 -12.64
CA PRO A 345 -17.41 39.06 -14.00
C PRO A 345 -16.64 40.39 -14.10
N THR A 346 -16.05 40.92 -13.01
CA THR A 346 -15.34 42.20 -13.03
C THR A 346 -13.87 42.05 -13.44
N VAL A 347 -13.33 43.06 -14.12
CA VAL A 347 -11.93 43.14 -14.60
C VAL A 347 -10.88 42.76 -13.52
N PRO A 348 -11.02 43.13 -12.23
CA PRO A 348 -10.09 42.71 -11.19
C PRO A 348 -10.01 41.18 -10.98
N VAL A 349 -11.13 40.46 -11.08
CA VAL A 349 -11.15 38.99 -10.90
C VAL A 349 -10.51 38.29 -12.08
N PHE A 350 -10.72 38.79 -13.31
CA PHE A 350 -9.98 38.32 -14.48
C PHE A 350 -8.48 38.59 -14.36
N GLY A 351 -8.07 39.73 -13.79
CA GLY A 351 -6.67 40.03 -13.51
C GLY A 351 -6.03 39.03 -12.52
N VAL A 352 -6.72 38.69 -11.43
CA VAL A 352 -6.27 37.68 -10.47
C VAL A 352 -6.24 36.29 -11.10
N ALA A 353 -7.27 35.91 -11.86
CA ALA A 353 -7.32 34.62 -12.55
C ALA A 353 -6.19 34.48 -13.58
N ALA A 354 -5.93 35.54 -14.36
CA ALA A 354 -4.82 35.61 -15.31
C ALA A 354 -3.46 35.53 -14.63
N LEU A 355 -3.30 36.14 -13.45
CA LEU A 355 -2.06 36.07 -12.66
C LEU A 355 -1.84 34.67 -12.07
N VAL A 356 -2.90 34.01 -11.59
CA VAL A 356 -2.87 32.60 -11.17
C VAL A 356 -2.55 31.68 -12.33
N LEU A 357 -3.20 31.86 -13.48
CA LEU A 357 -2.91 31.11 -14.70
C LEU A 357 -1.47 31.35 -15.18
N GLY A 358 -1.00 32.59 -15.16
CA GLY A 358 0.38 32.95 -15.49
C GLY A 358 1.39 32.30 -14.54
N ALA A 359 1.12 32.28 -13.22
CA ALA A 359 1.95 31.59 -12.23
C ALA A 359 1.96 30.06 -12.46
N ILE A 360 0.83 29.47 -12.86
CA ILE A 360 0.74 28.06 -13.25
C ILE A 360 1.57 27.80 -14.53
N THR A 361 1.43 28.65 -15.56
CA THR A 361 2.20 28.53 -16.81
C THR A 361 3.70 28.66 -16.58
N VAL A 362 4.15 29.62 -15.76
CA VAL A 362 5.55 29.79 -15.38
C VAL A 362 6.04 28.57 -14.60
N SER A 363 5.24 28.06 -13.66
CA SER A 363 5.56 26.84 -12.90
C SER A 363 5.72 25.61 -13.81
N ILE A 364 4.87 25.48 -14.84
CA ILE A 364 4.97 24.42 -15.85
C ILE A 364 6.26 24.59 -16.68
N SER A 365 6.59 25.82 -17.09
CA SER A 365 7.78 26.10 -17.91
C SER A 365 9.10 25.83 -17.18
N MET A 366 9.14 26.01 -15.86
CA MET A 366 10.34 25.83 -15.04
C MET A 366 10.49 24.41 -14.48
N GLY A 367 9.63 23.47 -14.88
CA GLY A 367 9.69 22.07 -14.45
C GLY A 367 9.57 21.86 -12.94
N SER A 368 9.12 22.87 -12.19
CA SER A 368 8.97 22.86 -10.72
C SER A 368 7.84 23.81 -10.32
N GLY A 369 6.89 23.32 -9.52
CA GLY A 369 5.85 24.15 -8.94
C GLY A 369 6.40 25.13 -7.89
N VAL A 370 5.75 26.27 -7.69
CA VAL A 370 6.06 27.16 -6.55
C VAL A 370 6.00 26.39 -5.22
N HIS A 371 5.01 25.50 -5.09
CA HIS A 371 4.84 24.61 -3.95
C HIS A 371 5.98 23.59 -3.79
N ASP A 372 6.54 23.09 -4.89
CA ASP A 372 7.69 22.18 -4.88
C ASP A 372 8.91 22.88 -4.24
N ARG A 373 9.16 24.14 -4.62
CA ARG A 373 10.29 24.94 -4.10
C ARG A 373 10.13 25.29 -2.63
N ILE A 374 8.95 25.74 -2.22
CA ILE A 374 8.67 26.08 -0.82
C ILE A 374 8.87 24.84 0.06
N ALA A 375 8.44 23.67 -0.42
CA ALA A 375 8.58 22.41 0.31
C ALA A 375 9.93 21.69 0.07
N ARG A 376 10.84 22.22 -0.76
CA ARG A 376 12.11 21.55 -1.16
C ARG A 376 11.92 20.11 -1.62
N THR A 377 10.99 19.96 -2.56
CA THR A 377 10.57 18.67 -3.11
C THR A 377 10.58 18.69 -4.62
N LYS A 378 10.69 17.52 -5.25
CA LYS A 378 10.60 17.36 -6.69
C LYS A 378 9.69 16.19 -7.04
N VAL A 379 9.09 16.23 -8.22
CA VAL A 379 8.26 15.13 -8.73
C VAL A 379 9.10 14.27 -9.68
N VAL A 380 9.20 12.99 -9.38
CA VAL A 380 9.92 11.97 -10.15
C VAL A 380 8.96 10.99 -10.79
N SER A 381 9.38 10.39 -11.90
CA SER A 381 8.65 9.30 -12.53
C SER A 381 8.88 8.00 -11.76
N THR A 382 7.85 7.19 -11.63
CA THR A 382 7.89 5.84 -11.05
C THR A 382 7.11 4.88 -11.94
N ALA A 383 7.14 3.59 -11.62
CA ALA A 383 6.21 2.66 -12.26
C ALA A 383 4.76 3.11 -11.97
N PRO A 384 3.88 3.17 -12.99
CA PRO A 384 2.46 3.40 -12.76
C PRO A 384 1.88 2.29 -11.89
N PHE A 385 0.89 2.63 -11.08
CA PHE A 385 0.15 1.65 -10.32
C PHE A 385 -0.51 0.66 -11.29
N ALA A 386 0.08 -0.53 -11.38
CA ALA A 386 -0.59 -1.68 -11.90
C ALA A 386 -1.48 -2.20 -10.78
N PHE A 387 -2.76 -2.37 -11.05
CA PHE A 387 -3.51 -3.35 -10.28
C PHE A 387 -2.73 -4.65 -10.45
N GLU A 388 -2.22 -5.21 -9.35
CA GLU A 388 -1.83 -6.61 -9.40
C GLU A 388 -3.01 -7.34 -10.02
N PRO A 389 -2.80 -8.11 -11.10
CA PRO A 389 -3.88 -8.86 -11.69
C PRO A 389 -4.46 -9.66 -10.55
N VAL A 390 -5.65 -9.29 -10.09
CA VAL A 390 -6.30 -9.98 -8.99
C VAL A 390 -6.40 -11.41 -9.50
N GLN A 391 -5.56 -12.29 -8.97
CA GLN A 391 -5.68 -13.72 -9.21
C GLN A 391 -6.91 -14.17 -8.44
N LEU A 392 -8.08 -13.73 -8.89
CA LEU A 392 -9.32 -14.44 -8.69
C LEU A 392 -9.01 -15.82 -9.27
N GLY A 393 -8.89 -16.82 -8.39
CA GLY A 393 -8.42 -18.17 -8.70
C GLY A 393 -9.31 -18.97 -9.64
N VAL A 394 -9.65 -18.40 -10.79
CA VAL A 394 -10.32 -19.01 -11.92
C VAL A 394 -9.63 -18.44 -13.16
N LYS A 395 -9.02 -19.32 -13.97
CA LYS A 395 -8.56 -18.96 -15.31
C LYS A 395 -9.70 -18.23 -16.05
N GLY A 396 -9.49 -16.95 -16.33
CA GLY A 396 -10.44 -16.09 -17.00
C GLY A 396 -10.98 -15.00 -16.09
N LEU A 397 -10.28 -13.86 -16.05
CA LEU A 397 -10.97 -12.60 -15.78
C LEU A 397 -12.02 -12.49 -16.88
N ASP A 398 -13.32 -12.49 -16.54
CA ASP A 398 -14.35 -12.26 -17.54
C ASP A 398 -14.05 -10.89 -18.17
N PRO A 399 -13.59 -10.82 -19.44
CA PRO A 399 -13.23 -9.54 -20.07
C PRO A 399 -14.43 -8.58 -20.06
N VAL A 400 -15.63 -9.11 -19.85
CA VAL A 400 -16.86 -8.39 -19.63
C VAL A 400 -16.83 -7.54 -18.35
N ILE A 401 -16.25 -7.98 -17.21
CA ILE A 401 -16.26 -7.17 -15.96
C ILE A 401 -15.31 -5.98 -16.05
N ALA A 402 -14.07 -6.19 -16.52
CA ALA A 402 -13.12 -5.10 -16.72
C ALA A 402 -13.61 -4.11 -17.79
N ASN A 403 -14.22 -4.62 -18.87
CA ASN A 403 -14.85 -3.77 -19.87
C ASN A 403 -16.10 -3.07 -19.31
N ARG A 404 -16.94 -3.72 -18.50
CA ARG A 404 -18.09 -3.08 -17.84
C ARG A 404 -17.66 -1.97 -16.89
N LEU A 405 -16.54 -2.13 -16.17
CA LEU A 405 -16.01 -1.07 -15.31
C LEU A 405 -15.49 0.11 -16.13
N ARG A 406 -14.75 -0.15 -17.22
CA ARG A 406 -14.29 0.88 -18.18
C ARG A 406 -15.46 1.58 -18.87
N TYR A 407 -16.45 0.83 -19.33
CA TYR A 407 -17.66 1.38 -19.95
C TYR A 407 -18.53 2.12 -18.94
N GLY A 408 -18.62 1.66 -17.68
CA GLY A 408 -19.33 2.36 -16.61
C GLY A 408 -18.68 3.69 -16.26
N LEU A 409 -17.36 3.73 -16.13
CA LEU A 409 -16.59 4.97 -15.93
C LEU A 409 -16.66 5.90 -17.15
N GLY A 410 -16.55 5.35 -18.36
CA GLY A 410 -16.69 6.10 -19.61
C GLY A 410 -18.10 6.69 -19.78
N PHE A 411 -19.14 5.91 -19.48
CA PHE A 411 -20.53 6.36 -19.51
C PHE A 411 -20.78 7.46 -18.49
N MET A 412 -20.29 7.32 -17.26
CA MET A 412 -20.35 8.37 -16.23
C MET A 412 -19.65 9.65 -16.70
N ALA A 413 -18.47 9.55 -17.29
CA ALA A 413 -17.74 10.71 -17.81
C ALA A 413 -18.50 11.41 -18.96
N VAL A 414 -19.03 10.65 -19.92
CA VAL A 414 -19.87 11.18 -21.01
C VAL A 414 -21.13 11.83 -20.46
N PHE A 415 -21.78 11.20 -19.49
CA PHE A 415 -22.99 11.73 -18.86
C PHE A 415 -22.72 13.07 -18.16
N VAL A 416 -21.61 13.19 -17.43
CA VAL A 416 -21.19 14.46 -16.82
C VAL A 416 -20.91 15.52 -17.89
N ILE A 417 -20.19 15.19 -18.97
CA ILE A 417 -19.90 16.11 -20.07
C ILE A 417 -21.20 16.59 -20.75
N LEU A 418 -22.12 15.69 -21.05
CA LEU A 418 -23.41 16.02 -21.67
C LEU A 418 -24.27 16.91 -20.77
N ASN A 419 -24.28 16.65 -19.46
CA ASN A 419 -25.02 17.50 -18.51
C ASN A 419 -24.41 18.91 -18.39
N VAL A 420 -23.08 19.01 -18.39
CA VAL A 420 -22.38 20.30 -18.44
C VAL A 420 -22.75 21.04 -19.73
N LEU A 421 -22.66 20.39 -20.89
CA LEU A 421 -23.02 20.97 -22.18
C LEU A 421 -24.49 21.43 -22.22
N ALA A 422 -25.42 20.61 -21.72
CA ALA A 422 -26.84 20.96 -21.63
C ALA A 422 -27.06 22.21 -20.76
N ALA A 423 -26.38 22.32 -19.62
CA ALA A 423 -26.46 23.50 -18.76
C ALA A 423 -25.90 24.77 -19.44
N PHE A 424 -24.86 24.63 -20.27
CA PHE A 424 -24.33 25.76 -21.05
C PHE A 424 -25.27 26.19 -22.19
N ILE A 425 -25.96 25.25 -22.83
CA ILE A 425 -26.97 25.53 -23.87
C ILE A 425 -28.17 26.24 -23.25
N ASP A 426 -28.68 25.76 -22.11
CA ASP A 426 -29.84 26.33 -21.42
C ASP A 426 -29.57 27.77 -20.93
N GLN A 427 -28.32 28.07 -20.55
CA GLN A 427 -27.86 29.43 -20.22
C GLN A 427 -27.64 30.34 -21.45
N GLY A 428 -27.89 29.86 -22.67
CA GLY A 428 -27.67 30.61 -23.92
C GLY A 428 -26.19 30.88 -24.22
N LYS A 429 -25.25 30.23 -23.53
CA LYS A 429 -23.80 30.43 -23.70
C LYS A 429 -23.22 29.60 -24.84
N LEU A 430 -23.97 28.60 -25.31
CA LEU A 430 -23.62 27.74 -26.43
C LEU A 430 -24.85 27.65 -27.35
N SER A 431 -24.81 28.36 -28.48
CA SER A 431 -25.81 28.25 -29.55
C SER A 431 -25.25 27.38 -30.67
N PHE A 432 -25.81 26.19 -30.87
CA PHE A 432 -25.54 25.41 -32.07
C PHE A 432 -26.47 25.88 -33.20
N PRO A 433 -25.96 26.15 -34.40
CA PRO A 433 -26.81 26.36 -35.57
C PRO A 433 -27.52 25.03 -35.85
N LEU A 434 -28.84 24.99 -35.61
CA LEU A 434 -29.69 23.90 -36.07
C LEU A 434 -29.70 23.95 -37.60
N TYR A 435 -29.04 22.97 -38.23
CA TYR A 435 -29.12 22.70 -39.67
C TYR A 435 -30.24 21.72 -39.98
#